data_AF-A0A7W0M252-F1
#
_entry.id   AF-A0A7W0M252-F1
#
_cell.length_a   1.000
_cell.length_b   1.000
_cell.length_c   1.000
_cell.angle_alpha   90.00
_cell.angle_beta   90.00
_cell.angle_gamma   90.00
#
_symmetry.space_group_name_H-M   'P 1'
#
loop_
_entity.id
_entity.type
_entity.pdbx_description
1 polymer ?
#
loop_
_entity_poly.entity_id
_entity_poly.type
_entity_poly.pdbx_seq_one_letter_code
_entity_poly.pdbx_strand_id
1 'polypeptide(L)' 'MANPPRAPRSLQAWPCQSICVWVATGEVWAADEGQPMAVIGCAGCGSEWVRSEAWTPIDAGGVVPGEVVAERAK' A
#
# COMPACT_ATOMS: atom_id res chain seq x y z
N MET A 1 4.79 -13.74 12.75
CA MET A 1 6.00 -13.98 11.93
C MET A 1 5.92 -12.98 10.78
N ALA A 2 6.79 -11.98 10.74
CA ALA A 2 6.79 -11.00 9.64
C ALA A 2 7.36 -11.68 8.38
N ASN A 3 6.71 -11.50 7.23
CA ASN A 3 7.24 -12.04 5.97
C ASN A 3 8.59 -11.38 5.64
N PRO A 4 9.56 -12.12 5.07
CA PRO A 4 10.82 -11.53 4.65
C PRO A 4 10.57 -10.51 3.52
N PRO A 5 11.34 -9.40 3.48
CA PRO A 5 11.29 -8.43 2.38
C PRO A 5 11.50 -9.10 1.02
N ARG A 6 10.60 -8.85 0.09
CA ARG A 6 10.69 -9.28 -1.30
C ARG A 6 11.31 -8.20 -2.18
N ALA A 7 11.81 -8.57 -3.35
CA ALA A 7 12.25 -7.59 -4.33
C ALA A 7 11.05 -6.77 -4.84
N PRO A 8 11.20 -5.45 -5.08
CA PRO A 8 10.15 -4.63 -5.66
C PRO A 8 9.70 -5.16 -7.03
N ARG A 9 8.42 -4.95 -7.33
CA ARG A 9 7.82 -5.22 -8.65
C ARG A 9 6.92 -4.06 -9.05
N SER A 10 6.38 -4.11 -10.26
CA SER A 10 5.30 -3.20 -10.65
C SER A 10 4.09 -3.40 -9.73
N LEU A 11 3.55 -2.27 -9.23
CA LEU A 11 2.28 -2.23 -8.50
C LEU A 11 1.12 -2.50 -9.46
N GLN A 12 0.09 -3.18 -8.95
CA GLN A 12 -1.19 -3.21 -9.65
C GLN A 12 -1.95 -1.90 -9.44
N ALA A 13 -2.48 -1.31 -10.51
CA ALA A 13 -3.25 -0.07 -10.44
C ALA A 13 -4.49 -0.19 -11.32
N TRP A 14 -5.65 0.03 -10.72
CA TRP A 14 -6.95 -0.02 -11.39
C TRP A 14 -7.66 1.33 -11.27
N PRO A 15 -8.45 1.75 -12.27
CA PRO A 15 -9.25 2.97 -12.18
C PRO A 15 -10.12 2.97 -10.92
N CYS A 16 -10.36 4.15 -10.36
CA CYS A 16 -11.23 4.30 -9.21
C CYS A 16 -12.65 3.82 -9.54
N GLN A 17 -13.16 2.89 -8.72
CA GLN A 17 -14.51 2.33 -8.83
C GLN A 17 -15.39 2.75 -7.64
N SER A 18 -14.95 3.71 -6.82
CA SER A 18 -15.65 4.15 -5.60
C SER A 18 -15.95 3.04 -4.59
N ILE A 19 -15.15 1.96 -4.63
CA ILE A 19 -15.22 0.80 -3.71
C ILE A 19 -13.91 0.59 -2.96
N CYS A 20 -13.04 1.60 -2.92
CA CYS A 20 -11.70 1.44 -2.35
C CYS A 20 -11.73 1.17 -0.84
N VAL A 21 -10.99 0.15 -0.41
CA VAL A 21 -10.79 -0.26 0.98
C VAL A 21 -9.33 -0.69 1.13
N TRP A 22 -8.45 0.20 1.57
CA TRP A 22 -7.01 -0.07 1.65
C TRP A 22 -6.64 -0.78 2.96
N VAL A 23 -5.96 -1.92 2.83
CA VAL A 23 -5.56 -2.80 3.93
C VAL A 23 -4.15 -3.32 3.73
N ALA A 24 -3.45 -3.66 4.81
CA ALA A 24 -2.15 -4.31 4.72
C ALA A 24 -2.29 -5.69 4.06
N THR A 25 -1.43 -6.00 3.09
CA THR A 25 -1.43 -7.32 2.44
C THR A 25 -0.58 -8.35 3.19
N GLY A 26 0.26 -7.90 4.13
CA GLY A 26 1.28 -8.70 4.78
C GLY A 26 2.53 -8.95 3.90
N GLU A 27 2.56 -8.42 2.67
CA GLU A 27 3.75 -8.37 1.83
C GLU A 27 4.56 -7.12 2.20
N VAL A 28 5.89 -7.30 2.24
CA VAL A 28 6.85 -6.21 2.44
C VAL A 28 7.91 -6.26 1.34
N TRP A 29 8.31 -5.12 0.83
CA TRP A 29 9.35 -4.97 -0.19
C TRP A 29 10.62 -4.40 0.42
N ALA A 30 11.77 -4.83 -0.08
CA ALA A 30 13.03 -4.17 0.21
C ALA A 30 12.99 -2.75 -0.38
N ALA A 31 13.34 -1.74 0.41
CA ALA A 31 13.60 -0.40 -0.09
C ALA A 31 15.10 -0.24 -0.36
N ASP A 32 15.44 0.54 -1.39
CA ASP A 32 16.83 0.91 -1.69
C ASP A 32 17.49 1.66 -0.51
N GLU A 33 16.69 2.35 0.31
CA GLU A 33 17.14 3.17 1.46
C GLU A 33 17.10 2.42 2.81
N GLY A 34 16.98 1.09 2.79
CA GLY A 34 17.26 0.24 3.94
C GLY A 34 16.08 -0.09 4.88
N GLN A 35 14.95 0.62 4.78
CA GLN A 35 13.74 0.29 5.54
C GLN A 35 12.68 -0.40 4.65
N PRO A 36 12.25 -1.64 4.97
CA PRO A 36 11.23 -2.33 4.20
C PRO A 36 9.94 -1.54 4.07
N MET A 37 9.32 -1.56 2.89
CA MET A 37 8.03 -0.93 2.61
C MET A 37 6.93 -1.96 2.70
N ALA A 38 5.88 -1.69 3.46
CA ALA A 38 4.68 -2.51 3.41
C ALA A 38 3.92 -2.27 2.09
N VAL A 39 3.50 -3.36 1.46
CA VAL A 39 2.55 -3.29 0.35
C VAL A 39 1.15 -3.19 0.96
N ILE A 40 0.46 -2.11 0.62
CA ILE A 40 -0.94 -1.91 1.00
C ILE A 40 -1.78 -2.17 -0.23
N GLY A 41 -2.79 -3.04 -0.09
CA GLY A 41 -3.67 -3.45 -1.16
C GLY A 41 -5.08 -2.95 -0.92
N CYS A 42 -5.75 -2.55 -1.98
CA CYS A 42 -7.16 -2.24 -1.95
C CYS A 42 -7.97 -3.54 -2.07
N ALA A 43 -8.69 -3.91 -1.01
CA ALA A 43 -9.58 -5.07 -0.98
C ALA A 43 -10.79 -4.95 -1.93
N GLY A 44 -11.11 -3.73 -2.38
CA GLY A 44 -12.21 -3.47 -3.32
C GLY A 44 -11.81 -3.57 -4.79
N CYS A 45 -10.81 -2.80 -5.23
CA CYS A 45 -10.40 -2.73 -6.64
C CYS A 45 -9.12 -3.50 -6.97
N GLY A 46 -8.40 -4.05 -5.98
CA GLY A 46 -7.15 -4.79 -6.19
C GLY A 46 -5.93 -3.92 -6.53
N SER A 47 -6.05 -2.59 -6.45
CA SER A 47 -4.90 -1.70 -6.59
C SER A 47 -3.94 -1.84 -5.42
N GLU A 48 -2.67 -1.56 -5.63
CA GLU A 48 -1.62 -1.66 -4.64
C GLU A 48 -0.90 -0.32 -4.49
N TRP A 49 -0.33 -0.11 -3.32
CA TRP A 49 0.39 1.11 -2.97
C TRP A 49 1.54 0.76 -2.02
N VAL A 50 2.63 1.49 -2.15
CA VAL A 50 3.77 1.50 -1.21
C VAL A 50 4.15 2.94 -0.90
N ARG A 51 4.85 3.19 0.21
CA ARG A 51 5.17 4.56 0.65
C ARG A 51 6.01 5.39 -0.31
N SER A 52 6.74 4.77 -1.24
CA SER A 52 7.51 5.49 -2.26
C SER A 52 6.61 6.16 -3.32
N GLU A 53 5.33 5.79 -3.41
CA GLU A 53 4.39 6.41 -4.33
C GLU A 53 4.07 7.86 -3.92
N ALA A 54 4.09 8.76 -4.90
CA ALA A 54 3.87 10.19 -4.67
C ALA A 54 2.42 10.52 -4.24
N TRP A 55 1.45 9.69 -4.64
CA TRP A 55 0.04 9.85 -4.29
C TRP A 55 -0.30 9.18 -2.95
N THR A 56 -1.42 9.58 -2.34
CA THR A 56 -1.90 9.01 -1.07
C THR A 56 -3.26 8.34 -1.30
N PRO A 57 -3.38 7.03 -0.99
CA PRO A 57 -4.64 6.33 -1.11
C PRO A 57 -5.71 6.88 -0.17
N ILE A 58 -6.94 6.91 -0.68
CA ILE A 58 -8.14 7.31 0.06
C ILE A 58 -9.17 6.19 -0.15
N ASP A 59 -9.86 5.82 0.93
CA ASP A 59 -10.98 4.89 0.87
C ASP A 59 -12.20 5.49 0.15
N ALA A 60 -13.17 4.65 -0.19
CA ALA A 60 -14.45 5.07 -0.77
C ALA A 60 -15.19 6.12 0.10
N GLY A 61 -14.96 6.11 1.41
CA GLY A 61 -15.51 7.08 2.35
C GLY A 61 -14.81 8.44 2.37
N GLY A 62 -13.76 8.65 1.57
CA GLY A 62 -13.04 9.93 1.52
C GLY A 62 -12.01 10.11 2.65
N VAL A 63 -11.63 9.03 3.35
CA VAL A 63 -10.66 9.06 4.46
C VAL A 63 -9.39 8.33 4.08
N VAL A 64 -8.24 8.83 4.53
CA VAL A 64 -6.95 8.13 4.40
C VAL A 64 -6.91 6.99 5.45
N PRO A 65 -6.75 5.72 5.04
CA PRO A 65 -6.82 4.60 5.97
C PRO A 65 -5.64 4.55 6.94
N GLY A 66 -5.86 4.00 8.14
CA GLY A 66 -4.87 3.97 9.22
C GLY A 66 -3.56 3.28 8.80
N GLU A 67 -3.63 2.20 8.02
CA GLU A 67 -2.46 1.50 7.49
C GLU A 67 -1.61 2.40 6.58
N VAL A 68 -2.26 3.22 5.74
CA VAL A 68 -1.60 4.17 4.84
C VAL A 68 -0.92 5.28 5.64
N VAL A 69 -1.60 5.80 6.68
CA VAL A 69 -1.01 6.81 7.58
C VAL A 69 0.20 6.25 8.32
N ALA A 70 0.09 5.04 8.87
CA ALA A 70 1.16 4.40 9.61
C ALA A 70 2.38 4.12 8.75
N GLU A 71 2.19 3.70 7.50
CA GLU A 71 3.29 3.40 6.58
C GLU A 71 3.97 4.67 6.04
N ARG A 72 3.22 5.76 5.83
CA ARG A 72 3.80 7.07 5.45
C ARG A 72 4.62 7.73 6.55
N ALA A 73 4.37 7.39 7.81
CA ALA A 73 5.06 7.97 8.96
C ALA A 73 6.45 7.37 9.22
N LYS A 74 6.86 6.37 8.42
CA LYS A 74 8.17 5.70 8.51
C LYS A 74 9.16 6.37 7.58
#